data_AF-A0A6A3BV55-F1
#
_entry.id   AF-A0A6A3BV55-F1
#
_cell.length_a   1.000
_cell.length_b   1.000
_cell.length_c   1.000
_cell.angle_alpha   90.00
_cell.angle_beta   90.00
_cell.angle_gamma   90.00
#
_symmetry.space_group_name_H-M   'P 1'
#
loop_
_entity.id
_entity.type
_entity.pdbx_description
1 polymer ?
#
loop_
_entity_poly.entity_id
_entity_poly.type
_entity_poly.pdbx_seq_one_letter_code
_entity_poly.pdbx_strand_id
1 'polypeptide(L)'
;MKYRVPATEDQNLGLVPHTDNNALTVLCQNEVQGLEIVTKERRWEEVVVPKDALVVIVGDALKAWSNGRLVAVKHRVVMKGDKEGYSFGLFTLPKEGAMIEAARELVDSEHPLLYRPFKFADYFSYFVSTLSDDALDIYAGV
;
A
#
# COMPACT_ATOMS: atom_id res chain seq x y z
N MET A 1 9.83 -12.33 0.26
CA MET A 1 9.39 -12.38 1.67
C MET A 1 8.98 -13.81 1.99
N LYS A 2 9.32 -14.29 3.20
CA LYS A 2 8.95 -15.63 3.69
C LYS A 2 8.12 -15.46 4.96
N TYR A 3 6.99 -16.15 5.03
CA TYR A 3 6.11 -16.16 6.19
C TYR A 3 6.05 -17.56 6.78
N ARG A 4 6.20 -17.65 8.10
CA ARG A 4 6.20 -18.94 8.81
C ARG A 4 4.77 -19.44 9.02
N VAL A 5 4.67 -20.75 9.23
CA VAL A 5 3.46 -21.37 9.75
C VAL A 5 3.20 -20.81 11.16
N PRO A 6 1.99 -20.31 11.45
CA PRO A 6 1.67 -19.83 12.79
C PRO A 6 1.61 -20.98 13.79
N ALA A 7 2.17 -20.79 14.99
CA ALA A 7 2.06 -21.78 16.06
C ALA A 7 0.68 -21.76 16.74
N THR A 8 0.04 -20.58 16.76
CA THR A 8 -1.32 -20.34 17.27
C THR A 8 -2.01 -19.28 16.41
N GLU A 9 -3.34 -19.20 16.48
CA GLU A 9 -4.09 -18.15 15.77
C GLU A 9 -3.66 -16.73 16.21
N ASP A 10 -3.29 -16.54 17.47
CA ASP A 10 -2.80 -15.24 17.98
C ASP A 10 -1.42 -14.84 17.42
N GLN A 11 -0.72 -15.75 16.74
CA GLN A 11 0.62 -15.53 16.16
C GLN A 11 0.62 -15.59 14.62
N ASN A 12 -0.55 -15.35 14.00
CA ASN A 12 -0.70 -15.44 12.56
C ASN A 12 -0.32 -14.20 11.76
N LEU A 13 0.00 -13.07 12.41
CA LEU A 13 0.34 -11.85 11.71
C LEU A 13 1.72 -11.96 11.04
N GLY A 14 1.71 -12.12 9.71
CA GLY A 14 2.93 -12.19 8.88
C GLY A 14 3.48 -10.81 8.52
N LEU A 15 2.60 -9.83 8.28
CA LEU A 15 2.97 -8.44 8.03
C LEU A 15 1.90 -7.53 8.64
N VAL A 16 2.34 -6.53 9.40
CA VAL A 16 1.46 -5.58 10.09
C VAL A 16 0.62 -4.76 9.09
N PRO A 17 -0.56 -4.25 9.50
CA PRO A 17 -1.33 -3.30 8.70
C PRO A 17 -0.51 -2.09 8.27
N HIS A 18 -0.52 -1.75 6.98
CA HIS A 18 0.16 -0.58 6.42
C HIS A 18 -0.40 -0.23 5.02
N THR A 19 -0.01 0.94 4.49
CA THR A 19 -0.09 1.26 3.07
C THR A 19 1.31 1.23 2.45
N ASP A 20 1.40 1.01 1.14
CA ASP A 20 2.67 1.15 0.42
C ASP A 20 2.95 2.62 0.17
N ASN A 21 4.15 3.09 0.50
CA ASN A 21 4.54 4.49 0.30
C ASN A 21 5.08 4.80 -1.11
N ASN A 22 5.17 3.79 -1.97
CA ASN A 22 5.72 3.87 -3.32
C ASN A 22 4.67 4.36 -4.34
N ALA A 23 4.92 4.21 -5.65
CA ALA A 23 3.90 4.44 -6.67
C ALA A 23 3.01 3.20 -6.87
N LEU A 24 3.63 2.05 -7.15
CA LEU A 24 2.92 0.81 -7.43
C LEU A 24 3.73 -0.40 -6.97
N THR A 25 3.05 -1.36 -6.36
CA THR A 25 3.60 -2.66 -5.97
C THR A 25 3.00 -3.77 -6.82
N VAL A 26 3.83 -4.68 -7.32
CA VAL A 26 3.40 -5.92 -7.97
C VAL A 26 3.83 -7.10 -7.10
N LEU A 27 2.87 -7.90 -6.65
CA LEU A 27 3.10 -9.08 -5.83
C LEU A 27 2.85 -10.35 -6.63
N CYS A 28 3.79 -11.29 -6.50
CA CYS A 28 3.62 -12.69 -6.87
C CYS A 28 3.74 -13.51 -5.59
N GLN A 29 2.84 -14.47 -5.38
CA GLN A 29 2.86 -15.35 -4.20
C GLN A 29 2.75 -16.82 -4.61
N ASN A 30 3.19 -17.72 -3.73
CA ASN A 30 2.88 -19.14 -3.86
C ASN A 30 1.39 -19.40 -3.58
N GLU A 31 0.97 -20.66 -3.57
CA GLU A 31 -0.43 -21.04 -3.40
C GLU A 31 -1.03 -20.72 -2.01
N VAL A 32 -0.21 -20.24 -1.07
CA VAL A 32 -0.64 -19.88 0.29
C VAL A 32 -1.26 -18.48 0.28
N GLN A 33 -2.53 -18.41 0.65
CA GLN A 33 -3.28 -17.16 0.79
C GLN A 33 -2.96 -16.48 2.13
N GLY A 34 -3.30 -15.20 2.24
CA GLY A 34 -3.11 -14.46 3.49
C GLY A 34 -3.08 -12.94 3.35
N LEU A 35 -3.05 -12.41 2.13
CA LEU A 35 -3.20 -10.98 1.89
C LEU A 35 -4.63 -10.55 2.29
N GLU A 36 -4.73 -9.60 3.21
CA GLU A 36 -6.00 -9.00 3.59
C GLU A 36 -5.95 -7.48 3.36
N ILE A 37 -7.06 -6.90 2.91
CA ILE A 37 -7.22 -5.46 2.68
C ILE A 37 -8.35 -4.89 3.55
N VAL A 38 -8.27 -3.60 3.87
CA VAL A 38 -9.39 -2.89 4.49
C VAL A 38 -10.34 -2.36 3.40
N THR A 39 -11.61 -2.76 3.45
CA THR A 39 -12.64 -2.25 2.54
C THR A 39 -13.12 -0.85 2.93
N LYS A 40 -13.96 -0.25 2.08
CA LYS A 40 -14.62 1.04 2.35
C LYS A 40 -15.50 0.99 3.60
N GLU A 41 -16.06 -0.17 3.92
CA GLU A 41 -16.85 -0.44 5.13
C GLU A 41 -15.97 -0.68 6.37
N ARG A 42 -14.65 -0.44 6.26
CA ARG A 42 -13.67 -0.58 7.35
C ARG A 42 -13.57 -2.00 7.89
N ARG A 43 -13.73 -3.00 7.03
CA ARG A 43 -13.57 -4.42 7.37
C ARG A 43 -12.34 -5.01 6.70
N TRP A 44 -11.69 -5.95 7.36
CA TRP A 44 -10.65 -6.77 6.76
C TRP A 44 -11.30 -7.86 5.90
N GLU A 45 -10.89 -7.95 4.64
CA GLU A 45 -11.31 -8.99 3.71
C GLU A 45 -10.08 -9.63 3.06
N GLU A 46 -10.12 -10.94 2.89
CA GLU A 46 -9.05 -11.70 2.22
C GLU A 46 -9.10 -11.51 0.72
N VAL A 47 -7.94 -11.23 0.12
CA VAL A 47 -7.78 -11.19 -1.33
C VAL A 47 -7.39 -12.59 -1.78
N VAL A 48 -8.36 -13.32 -2.35
CA VAL A 48 -8.10 -14.63 -2.96
C VAL A 48 -7.38 -14.43 -4.28
N VAL A 49 -6.09 -14.77 -4.32
CA VAL A 49 -5.24 -14.63 -5.50
C VAL A 49 -5.28 -15.94 -6.30
N PRO A 50 -5.79 -15.94 -7.54
CA PRO A 50 -5.77 -17.11 -8.39
C PRO A 50 -4.35 -17.58 -8.69
N LYS A 51 -4.21 -18.86 -9.03
CA LYS A 51 -2.95 -19.40 -9.54
C LYS A 51 -2.52 -18.62 -10.79
N ASP A 52 -1.22 -18.34 -10.90
CA ASP A 52 -0.59 -17.63 -12.02
C ASP A 52 -1.05 -16.17 -12.18
N ALA A 53 -1.71 -15.60 -11.16
CA ALA A 53 -2.08 -14.18 -11.13
C ALA A 53 -1.05 -13.34 -10.36
N LEU A 54 -1.04 -12.04 -10.65
CA LEU A 54 -0.29 -11.02 -9.92
C LEU A 54 -1.27 -10.10 -9.20
N VAL A 55 -0.90 -9.66 -8.00
CA VAL A 55 -1.63 -8.59 -7.30
C VAL A 55 -0.92 -7.27 -7.56
N VAL A 56 -1.69 -6.24 -7.89
CA VAL A 56 -1.18 -4.88 -8.09
C VAL A 56 -1.79 -3.96 -7.05
N ILE A 57 -0.95 -3.30 -6.26
CA ILE A 57 -1.35 -2.39 -5.18
C ILE A 57 -0.88 -0.98 -5.53
N VAL A 58 -1.77 -0.01 -5.39
CA VAL A 58 -1.46 1.42 -5.52
C VAL A 58 -0.78 1.88 -4.23
N GLY A 59 0.32 2.61 -4.35
CA GLY A 59 0.98 3.26 -3.22
C GLY A 59 0.64 4.74 -3.10
N ASP A 60 1.07 5.34 -1.99
CA ASP A 60 0.78 6.72 -1.61
C ASP A 60 1.24 7.74 -2.65
N ALA A 61 2.39 7.53 -3.30
CA ALA A 61 2.88 8.47 -4.31
C ALA A 61 1.92 8.55 -5.51
N LEU A 62 1.35 7.41 -5.92
CA LEU A 62 0.38 7.37 -7.01
C LEU A 62 -1.01 7.84 -6.57
N LYS A 63 -1.42 7.55 -5.32
CA LYS A 63 -2.63 8.16 -4.69
C LYS A 63 -2.54 9.68 -4.74
N ALA A 64 -1.44 10.27 -4.30
CA ALA A 64 -1.21 11.71 -4.29
C ALA A 64 -1.18 12.30 -5.71
N TRP A 65 -0.41 11.70 -6.62
CA TRP A 65 -0.33 12.14 -8.02
C TRP A 65 -1.70 12.10 -8.72
N SER A 66 -2.54 11.13 -8.38
CA SER A 66 -3.90 11.01 -8.92
C SER A 66 -4.93 11.92 -8.22
N ASN A 67 -4.52 12.80 -7.30
CA ASN A 67 -5.39 13.60 -6.46
C ASN A 67 -6.47 12.76 -5.72
N GLY A 68 -6.08 11.59 -5.21
CA GLY A 68 -6.98 10.68 -4.48
C GLY A 68 -7.95 9.87 -5.34
N ARG A 69 -7.85 9.92 -6.67
CA ARG A 69 -8.65 9.08 -7.58
C ARG A 69 -8.32 7.60 -7.44
N LEU A 70 -7.06 7.29 -7.21
CA LEU A 70 -6.58 5.97 -6.86
C LEU A 70 -6.39 5.89 -5.35
N VAL A 71 -6.70 4.72 -4.79
CA VAL A 71 -6.67 4.49 -3.34
C VAL A 71 -5.45 3.62 -3.01
N ALA A 72 -4.57 4.13 -2.16
CA ALA A 72 -3.58 3.31 -1.49
C ALA A 72 -4.28 2.52 -0.38
N VAL A 73 -4.53 1.24 -0.64
CA VAL A 73 -5.33 0.41 0.27
C VAL A 73 -4.49 -0.08 1.44
N LYS A 74 -5.03 0.09 2.65
CA LYS A 74 -4.43 -0.47 3.85
C LYS A 74 -4.54 -1.99 3.78
N HIS A 75 -3.42 -2.68 3.94
CA HIS A 75 -3.34 -4.11 3.78
C HIS A 75 -2.41 -4.74 4.82
N ARG A 76 -2.55 -6.04 5.02
CA ARG A 76 -1.74 -6.85 5.95
C ARG A 76 -1.56 -8.26 5.40
N VAL A 77 -0.69 -9.04 6.03
CA VAL A 77 -0.57 -10.48 5.76
C VAL A 77 -0.90 -11.27 7.01
N VAL A 78 -1.87 -12.17 6.92
CA VAL A 78 -2.30 -13.10 7.97
C VAL A 78 -2.10 -14.52 7.48
N MET A 79 -1.21 -15.26 8.13
CA MET A 79 -0.90 -16.64 7.78
C MET A 79 -1.93 -17.60 8.34
N LYS A 80 -2.55 -18.41 7.49
CA LYS A 80 -3.50 -19.45 7.89
C LYS A 80 -2.99 -20.81 7.42
N GLY A 81 -3.29 -21.85 8.19
CA GLY A 81 -2.96 -23.23 7.81
C GLY A 81 -1.56 -23.69 8.23
N ASP A 82 -1.07 -24.72 7.53
CA ASP A 82 0.09 -25.55 7.92
C ASP A 82 1.30 -25.42 6.96
N LYS A 83 1.24 -24.49 6.00
CA LYS A 83 2.28 -24.25 5.00
C LYS A 83 2.90 -22.87 5.11
N GLU A 84 4.20 -22.79 4.81
CA GLU A 84 4.91 -21.53 4.72
C GLU A 84 4.46 -20.72 3.50
N GLY A 85 4.23 -19.42 3.69
CA GLY A 85 3.92 -18.49 2.62
C GLY A 85 5.18 -17.88 2.03
N TYR A 86 5.20 -17.71 0.71
CA TYR A 86 6.28 -17.08 -0.02
C TYR A 86 5.72 -16.05 -0.99
N SER A 87 6.28 -14.84 -0.98
CA SER A 87 5.93 -13.80 -1.93
C SER A 87 7.16 -13.05 -2.44
N PHE A 88 7.07 -12.56 -3.67
CA PHE A 88 8.00 -11.63 -4.29
C PHE A 88 7.26 -10.33 -4.56
N GLY A 89 7.84 -9.22 -4.10
CA GLY A 89 7.30 -7.89 -4.35
C GLY A 89 8.25 -7.07 -5.22
N LEU A 90 7.72 -6.49 -6.28
CA LEU A 90 8.36 -5.44 -7.06
C LEU A 90 7.74 -4.11 -6.64
N PHE A 91 8.55 -3.24 -6.04
CA PHE A 91 8.13 -1.92 -5.56
C PHE A 91 8.67 -0.85 -6.51
N THR A 92 7.78 -0.09 -7.14
CA THR A 92 8.16 0.99 -8.07
C THR A 92 8.16 2.32 -7.34
N LEU A 93 9.35 2.92 -7.21
CA LEU A 93 9.54 4.18 -6.51
C LEU A 93 9.71 5.31 -7.53
N PRO A 94 9.10 6.48 -7.30
CA PRO A 94 9.48 7.69 -8.01
C PRO A 94 10.99 7.97 -7.85
N LYS A 95 11.58 8.65 -8.82
CA LYS A 95 12.98 9.12 -8.71
C LYS A 95 13.11 10.02 -7.47
N GLU A 96 14.28 10.01 -6.84
CA GLU A 96 14.53 10.76 -5.60
C GLU A 96 14.15 12.26 -5.69
N GLY A 97 14.53 12.92 -6.80
CA GLY A 97 14.19 14.32 -7.07
C GLY A 97 12.81 14.55 -7.69
N ALA A 98 11.96 13.53 -7.82
CA ALA A 98 10.65 13.68 -8.42
C ALA A 98 9.72 14.50 -7.53
N MET A 99 9.06 15.48 -8.15
CA MET A 99 7.91 16.15 -7.56
C MET A 99 6.67 15.27 -7.76
N ILE A 100 5.97 15.00 -6.67
CA ILE A 100 4.64 14.41 -6.68
C ILE A 100 3.64 15.55 -6.61
N GLU A 101 2.91 15.75 -7.70
CA GLU A 101 1.88 16.78 -7.82
C GLU A 101 0.71 16.23 -8.63
N ALA A 102 -0.49 16.65 -8.27
CA ALA A 102 -1.68 16.32 -9.03
C ALA A 102 -1.63 16.96 -10.41
N ALA A 103 -1.93 16.18 -11.46
CA ALA A 103 -2.15 16.73 -12.80
C ALA A 103 -3.28 17.76 -12.76
N ARG A 104 -3.14 18.87 -13.50
CA ARG A 104 -4.10 19.99 -13.46
C ARG A 104 -5.49 19.55 -13.89
N GLU A 105 -5.56 18.58 -14.78
CA GLU A 105 -6.79 17.96 -15.30
C GLU A 105 -7.54 17.13 -14.25
N LEU A 106 -6.90 16.80 -13.12
CA LEU A 106 -7.51 16.05 -12.00
C LEU A 106 -7.97 16.96 -10.86
N VAL A 107 -7.82 18.29 -11.03
CA VAL A 107 -8.16 19.30 -10.03
C VAL A 107 -9.14 20.31 -10.63
N ASP A 108 -10.35 20.32 -10.10
CA ASP A 108 -11.44 21.18 -10.56
C ASP A 108 -12.35 21.58 -9.38
N SER A 109 -13.46 22.28 -9.66
CA SER A 109 -14.40 22.72 -8.63
C SER A 109 -15.15 21.59 -7.94
N GLU A 110 -15.35 20.45 -8.61
CA GLU A 110 -15.98 19.25 -8.05
C GLU A 110 -14.96 18.37 -7.32
N HIS A 111 -13.68 18.50 -7.66
CA HIS A 111 -12.58 17.72 -7.12
C HIS A 111 -11.40 18.63 -6.76
N PRO A 112 -11.49 19.32 -5.60
CA PRO A 112 -10.43 20.21 -5.16
C PRO A 112 -9.12 19.46 -4.91
N LEU A 113 -8.02 20.21 -4.84
CA LEU A 113 -6.71 19.67 -4.53
C LEU A 113 -6.72 19.05 -3.12
N LEU A 114 -6.39 17.76 -3.02
CA LEU A 114 -6.31 17.04 -1.75
C LEU A 114 -4.88 17.01 -1.20
N TYR A 115 -3.87 17.10 -2.07
CA TYR A 115 -2.46 16.98 -1.71
C TYR A 115 -1.65 18.13 -2.29
N ARG A 116 -0.95 18.89 -1.45
CA ARG A 116 0.01 19.90 -1.90
C ARG A 116 1.19 19.23 -2.61
N PRO A 117 1.82 19.85 -3.63
CA PRO A 117 3.03 19.29 -4.25
C PRO A 117 4.16 19.04 -3.26
N PHE A 118 4.86 17.91 -3.39
CA PHE A 118 6.00 17.58 -2.53
C PHE A 118 7.09 16.79 -3.26
N LYS A 119 8.32 16.81 -2.75
CA LYS A 119 9.40 15.93 -3.23
C LYS A 119 9.24 14.54 -2.64
N PHE A 120 9.33 13.52 -3.48
CA PHE A 120 9.17 12.14 -3.02
C PHE A 120 10.19 11.75 -1.93
N ALA A 121 11.46 12.13 -2.07
CA ALA A 121 12.50 11.82 -1.08
C ALA A 121 12.22 12.40 0.32
N ASP A 122 11.65 13.61 0.38
CA ASP A 122 11.33 14.28 1.63
C ASP A 122 10.14 13.58 2.31
N TYR A 123 9.12 13.21 1.54
CA TYR A 123 8.00 12.39 2.03
C TYR A 123 8.47 11.01 2.51
N PHE A 124 9.31 10.33 1.74
CA PHE A 124 9.82 9.00 2.08
C PHE A 124 10.61 9.05 3.39
N SER A 125 11.44 10.08 3.59
CA SER A 125 12.19 10.30 4.83
C SER A 125 11.24 10.55 6.02
N TYR A 126 10.21 11.36 5.82
CA TYR A 126 9.16 11.60 6.83
C TYR A 126 8.43 10.30 7.21
N PHE A 127 7.99 9.52 6.22
CA PHE A 127 7.30 8.24 6.42
C PHE A 127 8.15 7.29 7.26
N VAL A 128 9.42 7.09 6.92
CA VAL A 128 10.32 6.17 7.64
C VAL A 128 10.54 6.64 9.09
N SER A 129 10.49 7.95 9.36
CA SER A 129 10.66 8.49 10.72
C SER A 129 9.42 8.40 11.62
N THR A 130 8.22 8.27 11.03
CA THR A 130 6.96 8.30 11.76
C THR A 130 6.25 6.95 11.78
N LEU A 131 6.40 6.17 10.70
CA LEU A 131 5.70 4.91 10.45
C LEU A 131 4.19 5.03 10.69
N SER A 132 3.62 6.21 10.37
CA SER A 132 2.20 6.50 10.55
C SER A 132 1.38 5.93 9.40
N ASP A 133 0.22 5.35 9.73
CA ASP A 133 -0.75 4.87 8.74
C ASP A 133 -1.32 5.99 7.85
N ASP A 134 -1.34 7.23 8.35
CA ASP A 134 -1.89 8.40 7.66
C ASP A 134 -0.77 9.37 7.22
N ALA A 135 0.46 8.87 7.06
CA ALA A 135 1.64 9.69 6.81
C ALA A 135 1.49 10.63 5.61
N LEU A 136 0.90 10.18 4.49
CA LEU A 136 0.66 11.04 3.33
C LEU A 136 -0.30 12.18 3.65
N ASP A 137 -1.41 11.87 4.31
CA ASP A 137 -2.45 12.85 4.62
C ASP A 137 -1.93 13.90 5.63
N ILE A 138 -1.09 13.49 6.60
CA ILE A 138 -0.41 14.42 7.51
C ILE A 138 0.66 15.26 6.78
N TYR A 139 1.46 14.63 5.94
CA TYR A 139 2.62 15.25 5.31
C TYR A 139 2.26 16.17 4.14
N ALA A 140 1.18 15.88 3.40
CA ALA A 140 0.84 16.58 2.16
C ALA A 140 -0.63 16.97 2.05
N GLY A 141 -1.52 16.52 2.95
CA GLY A 141 -2.94 16.88 2.91
C GLY A 141 -3.17 18.39 2.91
N VAL A 142 -4.23 18.82 2.22
CA VAL A 142 -4.73 20.20 2.15
C VAL A 142 -5.95 20.38 3.02
#